data_AF-A0A2E6H0W7-F1
#
_entry.id   AF-A0A2E6H0W7-F1
#
_cell.length_a   1.000
_cell.length_b   1.000
_cell.length_c   1.000
_cell.angle_alpha   90.00
_cell.angle_beta   90.00
_cell.angle_gamma   90.00
#
_symmetry.space_group_name_H-M   'P 1'
#
loop_
_entity.id
_entity.type
_entity.pdbx_description
1 polymer ?
#
loop_
_entity_poly.entity_id
_entity_poly.type
_entity_poly.pdbx_seq_one_letter_code
_entity_poly.pdbx_strand_id
1 'polypeptide(L)'
;MSKYKEFKPFLYTSILAAHSSSSEQGFRQKDVKYFLEVFTNWIESLLPGPSINIQNTQISRFLEKLTEQEILRKENSSGVPIYHLTRIGLHEIVSSLVSTDIRPVAGGLGTFLFLYHFVDVYSHKLESMLTSEMGKVSPTFQIELKHLLNSKTMLERQKEHVVKEIEKLEWRINEARKASKYASNLISQKVPLAEVVEKVQELYPYELNNQKTMVDLYEGIPDDLKKFELEVAPVKRANSIWVPLCNLYKSYLSELEKLNS
;
A
#
# COMPACT_ATOMS: atom_id res chain seq x y z
N MET A 1 -1.89 4.07 -17.11
CA MET A 1 -0.72 4.17 -16.20
C MET A 1 -1.07 3.92 -14.72
N SER A 2 -2.34 4.09 -14.31
CA SER A 2 -2.83 3.80 -12.94
C SER A 2 -2.67 2.33 -12.51
N LYS A 3 -2.99 1.35 -13.37
CA LYS A 3 -2.93 -0.10 -13.04
C LYS A 3 -1.53 -0.67 -12.71
N TYR A 4 -0.44 0.00 -13.06
CA TYR A 4 0.92 -0.54 -12.81
C TYR A 4 1.45 -0.23 -11.41
N LYS A 5 0.87 0.75 -10.70
CA LYS A 5 1.34 1.10 -9.35
C LYS A 5 1.13 -0.04 -8.36
N GLU A 6 -0.01 -0.73 -8.47
CA GLU A 6 -0.37 -1.85 -7.60
C GLU A 6 0.53 -3.07 -7.82
N PHE A 7 1.02 -3.27 -9.05
CA PHE A 7 1.87 -4.42 -9.41
C PHE A 7 3.37 -4.13 -9.38
N LYS A 8 3.75 -2.89 -9.07
CA LYS A 8 5.15 -2.45 -9.02
C LYS A 8 5.99 -3.34 -8.10
N PRO A 9 5.54 -3.74 -6.89
CA PRO A 9 6.34 -4.62 -6.03
C PRO A 9 6.63 -6.00 -6.65
N PHE A 10 5.64 -6.59 -7.31
CA PHE A 10 5.80 -7.89 -7.99
C PHE A 10 6.71 -7.78 -9.22
N LEU A 11 6.59 -6.71 -10.00
CA LEU A 11 7.49 -6.45 -11.13
C LEU A 11 8.94 -6.25 -10.66
N TYR A 12 9.14 -5.50 -9.58
CA TYR A 12 10.46 -5.23 -9.02
C TYR A 12 11.12 -6.49 -8.46
N THR A 13 10.40 -7.29 -7.67
CA THR A 13 10.90 -8.60 -7.20
C THR A 13 11.19 -9.54 -8.37
N SER A 14 10.37 -9.54 -9.42
CA SER A 14 10.61 -10.33 -10.64
C SER A 14 11.86 -9.91 -11.40
N ILE A 15 12.15 -8.61 -11.46
CA ILE A 15 13.38 -8.09 -12.08
C ILE A 15 14.60 -8.49 -11.27
N LEU A 16 14.54 -8.41 -9.94
CA LEU A 16 15.62 -8.88 -9.06
C LEU A 16 15.89 -10.37 -9.26
N ALA A 17 14.83 -11.19 -9.31
CA ALA A 17 14.95 -12.63 -9.53
C ALA A 17 15.51 -12.96 -10.92
N ALA A 18 15.03 -12.28 -11.97
CA ALA A 18 15.51 -12.45 -13.33
C ALA A 18 17.01 -12.09 -13.44
N HIS A 19 17.41 -10.96 -12.87
CA HIS A 19 18.81 -10.54 -12.84
C HIS A 19 19.68 -11.52 -12.05
N SER A 20 19.24 -11.95 -10.87
CA SER A 20 19.94 -12.93 -10.03
C SER A 20 20.18 -14.26 -10.75
N SER A 21 19.22 -14.68 -11.58
CA SER A 21 19.24 -15.96 -12.30
C SER A 21 20.08 -15.92 -13.58
N SER A 22 20.33 -14.73 -14.13
CA SER A 22 20.95 -14.57 -15.46
C SER A 22 22.38 -14.05 -15.41
N SER A 23 22.90 -13.76 -14.21
CA SER A 23 24.26 -13.27 -13.94
C SER A 23 24.74 -12.19 -14.96
N GLU A 24 25.96 -12.34 -15.49
CA GLU A 24 26.59 -11.41 -16.45
C GLU A 24 25.92 -11.41 -17.83
N GLN A 25 25.05 -12.38 -18.14
CA GLN A 25 24.42 -12.48 -19.47
C GLN A 25 23.20 -11.57 -19.63
N GLY A 26 22.71 -10.99 -18.53
CA GLY A 26 21.50 -10.16 -18.52
C GLY A 26 20.22 -10.98 -18.72
N PHE A 27 19.07 -10.34 -18.56
CA PHE A 27 17.76 -11.00 -18.60
C PHE A 27 16.87 -10.42 -19.71
N ARG A 28 15.88 -11.20 -20.14
CA ARG A 28 14.88 -10.79 -21.14
C ARG A 28 13.53 -10.54 -20.48
N GLN A 29 12.63 -9.89 -21.22
CA GLN A 29 11.25 -9.66 -20.79
C GLN A 29 10.52 -10.95 -20.34
N LYS A 30 10.81 -12.08 -20.99
CA LYS A 30 10.15 -13.36 -20.68
C LYS A 30 10.60 -13.93 -19.33
N ASP A 31 11.81 -13.61 -18.90
CA ASP A 31 12.37 -14.08 -17.64
C ASP A 31 11.70 -13.31 -16.49
N VAL A 32 11.49 -12.00 -16.67
CA VAL A 32 10.66 -11.19 -15.76
C VAL A 32 9.22 -11.70 -15.71
N LYS A 33 8.63 -12.05 -16.87
CA LYS A 33 7.28 -12.61 -16.91
C LYS A 33 7.17 -13.92 -16.12
N TYR A 34 8.14 -14.81 -16.30
CA TYR A 34 8.18 -16.08 -15.59
C TYR A 34 8.20 -15.86 -14.07
N PHE A 35 9.11 -15.02 -13.56
CA PHE A 35 9.16 -14.74 -12.11
C PHE A 35 7.92 -13.99 -11.61
N LEU A 36 7.31 -13.16 -12.44
CA LEU A 36 6.04 -12.51 -12.09
C LEU A 36 4.94 -13.54 -11.89
N GLU A 37 4.82 -14.52 -12.79
CA GLU A 37 3.86 -15.62 -12.65
C GLU A 37 4.15 -16.47 -11.40
N VAL A 38 5.42 -16.77 -11.11
CA VAL A 38 5.83 -17.50 -9.90
C VAL A 38 5.44 -16.75 -8.63
N PHE A 39 5.79 -15.47 -8.52
CA PHE A 39 5.52 -14.69 -7.30
C PHE A 39 4.04 -14.38 -7.12
N THR A 40 3.30 -14.22 -8.22
CA THR A 40 1.85 -13.99 -8.15
C THR A 40 1.07 -15.24 -7.79
N ASN A 41 1.62 -16.43 -8.06
CA ASN A 41 1.06 -17.68 -7.55
C ASN A 41 1.08 -17.74 -6.01
N TRP A 42 2.11 -17.20 -5.35
CA TRP A 42 2.19 -17.19 -3.88
C TRP A 42 1.06 -16.38 -3.22
N ILE A 43 0.49 -15.43 -3.96
CA ILE A 43 -0.58 -14.54 -3.51
C ILE A 43 -1.83 -14.69 -4.38
N GLU A 44 -2.03 -15.84 -5.02
CA GLU A 44 -3.13 -16.09 -5.95
C GLU A 44 -4.49 -15.75 -5.33
N SER A 45 -4.69 -16.06 -4.04
CA SER A 45 -5.91 -15.77 -3.28
C SER A 45 -6.26 -14.28 -3.17
N LEU A 46 -5.30 -13.40 -3.48
CA LEU A 46 -5.44 -11.94 -3.43
C LEU A 46 -5.64 -11.32 -4.81
N LEU A 47 -5.60 -12.14 -5.86
CA LEU A 47 -5.71 -11.71 -7.24
C LEU A 47 -7.07 -12.08 -7.82
N PRO A 48 -7.57 -11.32 -8.82
CA PRO A 48 -8.84 -11.63 -9.49
C PRO A 48 -8.77 -12.89 -10.39
N GLY A 49 -7.62 -13.57 -10.43
CA GLY A 49 -7.36 -14.76 -11.24
C GLY A 49 -6.05 -15.43 -10.82
N PRO A 50 -5.63 -16.51 -11.50
CA PRO A 50 -4.54 -17.38 -11.05
C PRO A 50 -3.16 -16.69 -11.02
N SER A 51 -3.01 -15.62 -11.79
CA SER A 51 -1.83 -14.77 -11.81
C SER A 51 -2.18 -13.38 -12.31
N ILE A 52 -1.25 -12.44 -12.12
CA ILE A 52 -1.36 -11.14 -12.76
C ILE A 52 -1.20 -11.32 -14.28
N ASN A 53 -2.29 -11.17 -15.03
CA ASN A 53 -2.26 -11.23 -16.49
C ASN A 53 -1.65 -9.96 -17.09
N ILE A 54 -0.32 -9.91 -17.16
CA ILE A 54 0.45 -8.86 -17.84
C ILE A 54 1.03 -9.43 -19.14
N GLN A 55 0.78 -8.73 -20.25
CA GLN A 55 1.32 -9.06 -21.56
C GLN A 55 2.82 -8.71 -21.66
N ASN A 56 3.56 -9.45 -22.49
CA ASN A 56 4.98 -9.16 -22.75
C ASN A 56 5.22 -7.72 -23.21
N THR A 57 4.32 -7.15 -24.00
CA THR A 57 4.37 -5.74 -24.45
C THR A 57 4.29 -4.75 -23.29
N GLN A 58 3.55 -5.08 -22.22
CA GLN A 58 3.45 -4.26 -21.02
C GLN A 58 4.73 -4.35 -20.17
N ILE A 59 5.32 -5.54 -20.06
CA ILE A 59 6.62 -5.74 -19.40
C ILE A 59 7.71 -4.99 -20.16
N SER A 60 7.75 -5.11 -21.49
CA SER A 60 8.69 -4.37 -22.34
C SER A 60 8.58 -2.86 -22.09
N ARG A 61 7.38 -2.28 -22.15
CA ARG A 61 7.18 -0.84 -21.87
C ARG A 61 7.65 -0.44 -20.48
N PHE A 62 7.50 -1.32 -19.49
CA PHE A 62 7.99 -1.08 -18.14
C PHE A 62 9.53 -1.09 -18.09
N LEU A 63 10.18 -2.07 -18.73
CA LEU A 63 11.64 -2.17 -18.80
C LEU A 63 12.27 -1.02 -19.60
N GLU A 64 11.63 -0.57 -20.70
CA GLU A 64 12.07 0.62 -21.44
C GLU A 64 12.03 1.87 -20.54
N LYS A 65 10.97 2.06 -19.76
CA LYS A 65 10.89 3.17 -18.81
C LYS A 65 12.00 3.11 -17.75
N LEU A 66 12.31 1.92 -17.23
CA LEU A 66 13.43 1.76 -16.29
C LEU A 66 14.79 2.02 -16.96
N THR A 67 14.89 1.76 -18.27
CA THR A 67 16.08 2.09 -19.06
C THR A 67 16.22 3.61 -19.25
N GLU A 68 15.13 4.31 -19.55
CA GLU A 68 15.09 5.78 -19.61
C GLU A 68 15.47 6.45 -18.27
N GLN A 69 15.24 5.74 -17.15
CA GLN A 69 15.58 6.18 -15.79
C GLN A 69 16.98 5.74 -15.34
N GLU A 70 17.78 5.13 -16.23
CA GLU A 70 19.12 4.60 -15.93
C GLU A 70 19.15 3.50 -14.83
N ILE A 71 17.99 2.95 -14.48
CA ILE A 71 17.83 1.80 -13.57
C ILE A 71 18.29 0.52 -14.27
N LEU A 72 18.01 0.41 -15.56
CA LEU A 72 18.45 -0.69 -16.41
C LEU A 72 19.38 -0.19 -17.51
N ARG A 73 20.33 -1.04 -17.94
CA ARG A 73 20.99 -0.94 -19.24
C ARG A 73 20.35 -1.94 -20.18
N LYS A 74 20.19 -1.52 -21.43
CA LYS A 74 19.65 -2.36 -22.51
C LYS A 74 20.74 -2.60 -23.54
N GLU A 75 21.02 -3.87 -23.81
CA GLU A 75 21.90 -4.31 -24.88
C GLU A 75 21.06 -4.82 -26.04
N ASN A 76 21.29 -4.26 -27.22
CA ASN A 76 20.62 -4.65 -28.45
C ASN A 76 21.56 -5.53 -29.28
N SER A 77 21.75 -6.79 -28.88
CA SER A 77 22.45 -7.78 -29.70
C SER A 77 21.44 -8.51 -30.59
N SER A 78 21.53 -8.28 -31.90
CA SER A 78 20.94 -9.09 -33.00
C SER A 78 19.52 -9.68 -32.77
N GLY A 79 18.59 -8.88 -32.24
CA GLY A 79 17.14 -9.12 -32.37
C GLY A 79 16.32 -9.00 -31.09
N VAL A 80 16.79 -9.56 -29.97
CA VAL A 80 16.02 -9.59 -28.71
C VAL A 80 16.71 -8.74 -27.65
N PRO A 81 16.03 -7.72 -27.09
CA PRO A 81 16.60 -6.90 -26.02
C PRO A 81 17.03 -7.72 -24.80
N ILE A 82 18.26 -7.48 -24.35
CA ILE A 82 18.81 -8.00 -23.11
C ILE A 82 18.94 -6.83 -22.14
N TYR A 83 18.51 -7.03 -20.90
CA TYR A 83 18.51 -6.00 -19.85
C TYR A 83 19.46 -6.39 -18.72
N HIS A 84 20.16 -5.40 -18.18
CA HIS A 84 21.03 -5.54 -17.02
C HIS A 84 20.62 -4.49 -15.99
N LEU A 85 20.54 -4.89 -14.72
CA LEU A 85 20.39 -3.91 -13.66
C LEU A 85 21.69 -3.10 -13.54
N THR A 86 21.56 -1.78 -13.46
CA THR A 86 22.69 -0.94 -13.05
C THR A 86 22.85 -1.05 -11.54
N ARG A 87 24.03 -0.70 -11.01
CA ARG A 87 24.27 -0.61 -9.57
C ARG A 87 23.25 0.30 -8.88
N ILE A 88 23.02 1.46 -9.48
CA ILE A 88 22.05 2.45 -8.99
C ILE A 88 20.64 1.86 -9.06
N GLY A 89 20.30 1.19 -10.16
CA GLY A 89 19.00 0.56 -10.34
C GLY A 89 18.73 -0.58 -9.36
N LEU A 90 19.72 -1.40 -9.05
CA LEU A 90 19.61 -2.46 -8.05
C LEU A 90 19.32 -1.86 -6.66
N HIS A 91 20.07 -0.84 -6.26
CA HIS A 91 19.85 -0.13 -5.01
C HIS A 91 18.46 0.55 -4.97
N GLU A 92 18.08 1.24 -6.04
CA GLU A 92 16.78 1.93 -6.16
C GLU A 92 15.61 0.96 -6.08
N ILE A 93 15.70 -0.19 -6.76
CA ILE A 93 14.65 -1.22 -6.71
C ILE A 93 14.53 -1.78 -5.30
N VAL A 94 15.65 -2.19 -4.67
CA VAL A 94 15.65 -2.73 -3.31
C VAL A 94 15.11 -1.69 -2.32
N SER A 95 15.57 -0.44 -2.42
CA SER A 95 15.11 0.66 -1.57
C SER A 95 13.62 0.91 -1.74
N SER A 96 13.13 0.92 -2.99
CA SER A 96 11.71 1.07 -3.27
C SER A 96 10.88 -0.09 -2.70
N LEU A 97 11.38 -1.33 -2.69
CA LEU A 97 10.64 -2.47 -2.14
C LEU A 97 10.47 -2.36 -0.62
N VAL A 98 11.53 -1.98 0.10
CA VAL A 98 11.52 -1.88 1.56
C VAL A 98 10.79 -0.61 2.03
N SER A 99 10.95 0.50 1.31
CA SER A 99 10.42 1.81 1.71
C SER A 99 8.99 2.07 1.21
N THR A 100 8.35 1.10 0.54
CA THR A 100 6.97 1.29 0.11
C THR A 100 6.07 1.33 1.34
N ASP A 101 5.47 2.50 1.61
CA ASP A 101 4.33 2.62 2.50
C ASP A 101 3.15 1.85 1.88
N ILE A 102 3.06 0.56 2.19
CA ILE A 102 1.98 -0.28 1.72
C ILE A 102 0.74 0.09 2.51
N ARG A 103 -0.07 0.95 1.89
CA ARG A 103 -1.38 1.31 2.45
C ARG A 103 -2.21 0.03 2.59
N PRO A 104 -2.69 -0.28 3.80
CA PRO A 104 -3.39 -1.52 4.07
C PRO A 104 -4.87 -1.49 3.65
N VAL A 105 -5.17 -0.85 2.52
CA VAL A 105 -6.47 -0.97 1.84
C VAL A 105 -6.39 -2.16 0.88
N ALA A 106 -7.52 -2.86 0.68
CA ALA A 106 -7.68 -4.09 -0.11
C ALA A 106 -6.56 -4.36 -1.15
N GLY A 107 -5.82 -5.45 -0.96
CA GLY A 107 -4.62 -5.82 -1.74
C GLY A 107 -3.29 -5.45 -1.07
N GLY A 108 -3.27 -4.40 -0.23
CA GLY A 108 -2.07 -3.95 0.47
C GLY A 108 -1.55 -4.95 1.52
N LEU A 109 -2.44 -5.53 2.32
CA LEU A 109 -2.03 -6.45 3.41
C LEU A 109 -1.16 -7.61 2.92
N GLY A 110 -1.62 -8.34 1.92
CA GLY A 110 -0.83 -9.46 1.41
C GLY A 110 0.33 -9.06 0.51
N THR A 111 0.30 -7.86 -0.09
CA THR A 111 1.50 -7.28 -0.72
C THR A 111 2.59 -7.07 0.32
N PHE A 112 2.24 -6.58 1.51
CA PHE A 112 3.20 -6.47 2.61
C PHE A 112 3.74 -7.84 3.02
N LEU A 113 2.87 -8.83 3.26
CA LEU A 113 3.30 -10.17 3.66
C LEU A 113 4.23 -10.81 2.61
N PHE A 114 3.93 -10.62 1.33
CA PHE A 114 4.78 -11.05 0.23
C PHE A 114 6.17 -10.39 0.30
N LEU A 115 6.23 -9.06 0.44
CA LEU A 115 7.51 -8.35 0.52
C LEU A 115 8.28 -8.67 1.79
N TYR A 116 7.59 -8.80 2.92
CA TYR A 116 8.18 -9.21 4.19
C TYR A 116 8.84 -10.57 4.04
N HIS A 117 8.11 -11.56 3.53
CA HIS A 117 8.66 -12.89 3.24
C HIS A 117 9.82 -12.83 2.26
N PHE A 118 9.70 -12.05 1.19
CA PHE A 118 10.75 -11.91 0.19
C PHE A 118 12.04 -11.32 0.79
N VAL A 119 11.93 -10.25 1.58
CA VAL A 119 13.10 -9.65 2.24
C VAL A 119 13.67 -10.60 3.28
N ASP A 120 12.82 -11.23 4.11
CA ASP A 120 13.27 -12.11 5.17
C ASP A 120 14.05 -13.32 4.63
N VAL A 121 13.51 -14.00 3.61
CA VAL A 121 14.11 -15.20 3.03
C VAL A 121 15.27 -14.89 2.08
N TYR A 122 15.17 -13.82 1.27
CA TYR A 122 16.14 -13.56 0.20
C TYR A 122 17.13 -12.42 0.52
N SER A 123 17.09 -11.82 1.72
CA SER A 123 17.98 -10.71 2.15
C SER A 123 19.47 -10.99 1.86
N HIS A 124 19.98 -12.16 2.26
CA HIS A 124 21.39 -12.53 2.01
C HIS A 124 21.73 -12.60 0.52
N LYS A 125 20.81 -13.07 -0.31
CA LYS A 125 21.01 -13.12 -1.76
C LYS A 125 21.03 -11.72 -2.35
N LEU A 126 20.14 -10.84 -1.89
CA LEU A 126 20.11 -9.42 -2.29
C LEU A 126 21.38 -8.69 -1.86
N GLU A 127 21.85 -8.90 -0.62
CA GLU A 127 23.11 -8.35 -0.11
C GLU A 127 24.30 -8.83 -0.95
N SER A 128 24.34 -10.12 -1.29
CA SER A 128 25.38 -10.68 -2.16
C SER A 128 25.36 -10.06 -3.55
N MET A 129 24.18 -9.82 -4.14
CA MET A 129 24.06 -9.19 -5.46
C MET A 129 24.54 -7.73 -5.43
N LEU A 130 24.12 -6.97 -4.41
CA LEU A 130 24.52 -5.58 -4.23
C LEU A 130 26.03 -5.46 -4.01
N THR A 131 26.63 -6.36 -3.23
CA THR A 131 28.08 -6.35 -2.96
C THR A 131 28.90 -6.81 -4.15
N SER A 132 28.48 -7.85 -4.89
CA SER A 132 29.18 -8.32 -6.09
C SER A 132 29.19 -7.27 -7.20
N GLU A 133 28.05 -6.61 -7.41
CA GLU A 133 27.94 -5.56 -8.42
C GLU A 133 28.77 -4.32 -8.07
N MET A 134 28.90 -3.98 -6.77
CA MET A 134 29.59 -2.78 -6.31
C MET A 134 31.11 -2.94 -6.09
N GLY A 135 31.64 -4.17 -6.07
CA GLY A 135 33.06 -4.44 -5.84
C GLY A 135 33.48 -4.17 -4.39
N LYS A 136 34.51 -3.34 -4.15
CA LYS A 136 34.89 -2.96 -2.78
C LYS A 136 33.85 -2.01 -2.19
N VAL A 137 32.99 -2.57 -1.35
CA VAL A 137 31.96 -1.83 -0.61
C VAL A 137 32.54 -1.20 0.65
N SER A 138 32.20 0.06 0.94
CA SER A 138 32.61 0.70 2.20
C SER A 138 31.88 0.05 3.40
N PRO A 139 32.50 0.01 4.59
CA PRO A 139 31.81 -0.48 5.80
C PRO A 139 30.49 0.24 6.08
N THR A 140 30.43 1.56 5.80
CA THR A 140 29.22 2.37 5.95
C THR A 140 28.07 1.87 5.07
N PHE A 141 28.36 1.56 3.81
CA PHE A 141 27.33 1.07 2.89
C PHE A 141 26.85 -0.35 3.26
N GLN A 142 27.73 -1.20 3.80
CA GLN A 142 27.31 -2.51 4.31
C GLN A 142 26.34 -2.37 5.49
N ILE A 143 26.58 -1.40 6.38
CA ILE A 143 25.67 -1.10 7.49
C ILE A 143 24.33 -0.59 6.94
N GLU A 144 24.36 0.33 5.98
CA GLU A 144 23.15 0.86 5.34
C GLU A 144 22.33 -0.24 4.67
N LEU A 145 22.96 -1.14 3.91
CA LEU A 145 22.30 -2.28 3.28
C LEU A 145 21.66 -3.23 4.30
N LYS A 146 22.37 -3.53 5.40
CA LYS A 146 21.83 -4.37 6.47
C LYS A 146 20.62 -3.74 7.15
N HIS A 147 20.63 -2.42 7.32
CA HIS A 147 19.47 -1.69 7.81
C HIS A 147 18.33 -1.67 6.80
N LEU A 148 18.64 -1.54 5.51
CA LEU A 148 17.65 -1.55 4.45
C LEU A 148 16.96 -2.91 4.33
N LEU A 149 17.72 -4.00 4.33
CA LEU A 149 17.19 -5.37 4.21
C LEU A 149 16.73 -5.97 5.55
N ASN A 150 16.43 -5.13 6.54
CA ASN A 150 16.00 -5.57 7.86
C ASN A 150 14.49 -5.83 7.89
N SER A 151 14.10 -7.10 7.74
CA SER A 151 12.70 -7.55 7.80
C SER A 151 12.01 -7.17 9.12
N LYS A 152 12.74 -7.17 10.25
CA LYS A 152 12.20 -6.75 11.56
C LYS A 152 11.83 -5.28 11.59
N THR A 153 12.71 -4.40 11.09
CA THR A 153 12.41 -2.97 10.99
C THR A 153 11.23 -2.71 10.06
N MET A 154 11.12 -3.45 8.96
CA MET A 154 9.98 -3.38 8.04
C MET A 154 8.67 -3.79 8.73
N LEU A 155 8.70 -4.86 9.54
CA LEU A 155 7.56 -5.33 10.33
C LEU A 155 7.11 -4.31 11.38
N GLU A 156 8.04 -3.72 12.14
CA GLU A 156 7.69 -2.72 13.15
C GLU A 156 7.06 -1.46 12.54
N ARG A 157 7.60 -0.96 11.42
CA ARG A 157 6.99 0.17 10.68
C ARG A 157 5.56 -0.14 10.24
N GLN A 158 5.31 -1.36 9.76
CA GLN A 158 3.97 -1.77 9.36
C GLN A 158 3.01 -1.85 10.56
N LYS A 159 3.47 -2.38 11.71
CA LYS A 159 2.68 -2.39 12.94
C LYS A 159 2.31 -0.97 13.37
N GLU A 160 3.29 -0.06 13.43
CA GLU A 160 3.06 1.35 13.76
C GLU A 160 2.03 2.00 12.81
N HIS A 161 2.12 1.70 11.51
CA HIS A 161 1.17 2.19 10.52
C HIS A 161 -0.25 1.65 10.78
N VAL A 162 -0.38 0.35 11.02
CA VAL A 162 -1.68 -0.30 11.30
C VAL A 162 -2.30 0.24 12.59
N VAL A 163 -1.51 0.47 13.64
CA VAL A 163 -1.98 1.08 14.89
C VAL A 163 -2.58 2.46 14.63
N LYS A 164 -1.89 3.32 13.86
CA LYS A 164 -2.41 4.65 13.51
C LYS A 164 -3.73 4.59 12.73
N GLU A 165 -3.88 3.63 11.82
CA GLU A 165 -5.15 3.45 11.09
C GLU A 165 -6.27 2.94 12.00
N ILE A 166 -5.98 2.07 12.98
CA ILE A 166 -6.94 1.65 14.01
C ILE A 166 -7.40 2.86 14.82
N GLU A 167 -6.47 3.63 15.39
CA GLU A 167 -6.76 4.81 16.21
C GLU A 167 -7.65 5.81 15.46
N LYS A 168 -7.33 6.07 14.19
CA LYS A 168 -8.12 6.94 13.32
C LYS A 168 -9.54 6.41 13.09
N LEU A 169 -9.71 5.10 12.88
CA LEU A 169 -11.03 4.51 12.71
C LEU A 169 -11.83 4.53 14.01
N GLU A 170 -11.21 4.22 15.14
CA GLU A 170 -11.84 4.28 16.47
C GLU A 170 -12.31 5.69 16.81
N TRP A 171 -11.49 6.70 16.52
CA TRP A 171 -11.86 8.10 16.65
C TRP A 171 -13.08 8.43 15.78
N ARG A 172 -13.08 8.07 14.49
CA ARG A 172 -14.22 8.30 13.58
C ARG A 172 -15.50 7.61 14.02
N ILE A 173 -15.39 6.38 14.52
CA ILE A 173 -16.54 5.62 15.04
C ILE A 173 -17.14 6.32 16.26
N ASN A 174 -16.28 6.78 17.18
CA ASN A 174 -16.71 7.48 18.39
C ASN A 174 -17.35 8.83 18.06
N GLU A 175 -16.72 9.62 17.19
CA GLU A 175 -17.24 10.89 16.68
C GLU A 175 -18.63 10.73 16.06
N ALA A 176 -18.81 9.79 15.13
CA ALA A 176 -20.11 9.57 14.49
C ALA A 176 -21.21 9.17 15.48
N ARG A 177 -20.88 8.38 16.51
CA ARG A 177 -21.83 8.02 17.57
C ARG A 177 -22.20 9.22 18.44
N LYS A 178 -21.21 10.04 18.82
CA LYS A 178 -21.42 11.24 19.63
C LYS A 178 -22.23 12.29 18.87
N ALA A 179 -21.85 12.59 17.63
CA ALA A 179 -22.54 13.53 16.77
C ALA A 179 -24.01 13.12 16.53
N SER A 180 -24.26 11.85 16.21
CA SER A 180 -25.62 11.32 16.04
C SER A 180 -26.45 11.41 17.31
N LYS A 181 -25.88 11.04 18.46
CA LYS A 181 -26.57 11.15 19.75
C LYS A 181 -26.88 12.60 20.10
N TYR A 182 -25.94 13.52 19.85
CA TYR A 182 -26.12 14.94 20.09
C TYR A 182 -27.22 15.52 19.20
N ALA A 183 -27.20 15.22 17.91
CA ALA A 183 -28.25 15.64 16.98
C ALA A 183 -29.63 15.09 17.38
N SER A 184 -29.72 13.80 17.72
CA SER A 184 -30.96 13.16 18.17
C SER A 184 -31.55 13.84 19.41
N ASN A 185 -30.68 14.20 20.37
CA ASN A 185 -31.11 14.94 21.56
C ASN A 185 -31.70 16.31 21.21
N LEU A 186 -31.03 17.10 20.37
CA LEU A 186 -31.52 18.43 19.95
C LEU A 186 -32.85 18.32 19.19
N ILE A 187 -32.98 17.34 18.31
CA ILE A 187 -34.22 17.08 17.56
C ILE A 187 -35.35 16.67 18.50
N SER A 188 -35.08 15.84 19.52
CA SER A 188 -36.07 15.49 20.55
C SER A 188 -36.56 16.69 21.35
N GLN A 189 -35.70 17.70 21.52
CA GLN A 189 -36.01 18.98 22.17
C GLN A 189 -36.74 19.96 21.24
N LYS A 190 -37.09 19.53 20.01
CA LYS A 190 -37.75 20.32 18.97
C LYS A 190 -36.94 21.53 18.51
N VAL A 191 -35.61 21.46 18.60
CA VAL A 191 -34.72 22.47 18.01
C VAL A 191 -34.87 22.42 16.48
N PRO A 192 -35.01 23.58 15.79
CA PRO A 192 -35.10 23.62 14.33
C PRO A 192 -33.89 22.95 13.66
N LEU A 193 -34.12 22.17 12.59
CA LEU A 193 -33.06 21.39 11.95
C LEU A 193 -31.85 22.21 11.48
N ALA A 194 -32.07 23.45 11.01
CA ALA A 194 -30.98 24.35 10.63
C ALA A 194 -30.03 24.64 11.82
N GLU A 195 -30.60 24.95 12.99
CA GLU A 195 -29.85 25.19 14.23
C GLU A 195 -29.18 23.91 14.74
N VAL A 196 -29.79 22.74 14.53
CA VAL A 196 -29.16 21.45 14.84
C VAL A 196 -27.88 21.25 14.01
N VAL A 197 -27.93 21.53 12.70
CA VAL A 197 -26.76 21.40 11.82
C VAL A 197 -25.62 22.31 12.26
N GLU A 198 -25.92 23.57 12.59
CA GLU A 198 -24.93 24.53 13.08
C GLU A 198 -24.24 24.05 14.36
N LYS A 199 -25.04 23.63 15.36
CA LYS A 199 -24.51 23.12 16.64
C LYS A 199 -23.70 21.84 16.48
N VAL A 200 -24.13 20.94 15.60
CA VAL A 200 -23.39 19.70 15.30
C VAL A 200 -22.06 20.03 14.61
N GLN A 201 -22.04 20.97 13.65
CA GLN A 201 -20.82 21.39 12.98
C GLN A 201 -19.81 22.01 13.95
N GLU A 202 -20.26 22.84 14.89
CA GLU A 202 -19.39 23.50 15.86
C GLU A 202 -18.66 22.49 16.76
N LEU A 203 -19.36 21.45 17.21
CA LEU A 203 -18.81 20.44 18.12
C LEU A 203 -18.15 19.26 17.42
N TYR A 204 -18.60 18.92 16.21
CA TYR A 204 -18.16 17.77 15.42
C TYR A 204 -17.96 18.19 13.96
N PRO A 205 -16.93 19.00 13.66
CA PRO A 205 -16.73 19.55 12.34
C PRO A 205 -16.50 18.47 11.28
N TYR A 206 -17.26 18.57 10.19
CA TYR A 206 -17.17 17.62 9.09
C TYR A 206 -16.01 17.98 8.16
N GLU A 207 -14.83 17.39 8.39
CA GLU A 207 -13.60 17.66 7.60
C GLU A 207 -13.58 17.06 6.19
N LEU A 208 -14.73 16.65 5.65
CA LEU A 208 -14.78 15.84 4.42
C LEU A 208 -14.67 16.67 3.13
N ASN A 209 -14.65 18.00 3.22
CA ASN A 209 -14.40 18.84 2.06
C ASN A 209 -13.84 20.20 2.48
N ASN A 210 -12.59 20.51 2.14
CA ASN A 210 -12.00 21.84 2.36
C ASN A 210 -12.72 22.96 1.57
N GLN A 211 -13.76 22.62 0.79
CA GLN A 211 -14.46 23.48 -0.13
C GLN A 211 -15.85 23.91 0.36
N LYS A 212 -16.48 23.19 1.30
CA LYS A 212 -17.84 23.49 1.80
C LYS A 212 -18.00 23.10 3.26
N THR A 213 -18.71 23.93 4.01
CA THR A 213 -19.06 23.62 5.41
C THR A 213 -20.19 22.59 5.48
N MET A 214 -20.42 22.00 6.65
CA MET A 214 -21.55 21.09 6.87
C MET A 214 -22.88 21.82 6.70
N VAL A 215 -22.98 23.07 7.14
CA VAL A 215 -24.16 23.92 6.89
C VAL A 215 -24.44 24.03 5.39
N ASP A 216 -23.44 24.42 4.59
CA ASP A 216 -23.58 24.53 3.12
C ASP A 216 -23.99 23.21 2.46
N LEU A 217 -23.51 22.08 2.99
CA LEU A 217 -23.83 20.76 2.47
C LEU A 217 -25.28 20.38 2.75
N TYR A 218 -25.84 20.83 3.87
CA TYR A 218 -27.19 20.48 4.29
C TYR A 218 -28.26 21.43 3.74
N GLU A 219 -27.96 22.68 3.39
CA GLU A 219 -28.94 23.66 2.89
C GLU A 219 -29.82 23.14 1.74
N GLY A 220 -29.24 22.37 0.81
CA GLY A 220 -29.95 21.83 -0.37
C GLY A 220 -30.64 20.48 -0.17
N ILE A 221 -30.62 19.92 1.05
CA ILE A 221 -31.12 18.56 1.33
C ILE A 221 -32.56 18.63 1.88
N PRO A 222 -33.48 17.76 1.44
CA PRO A 222 -34.80 17.62 2.06
C PRO A 222 -34.73 17.31 3.57
N ASP A 223 -35.64 17.88 4.37
CA ASP A 223 -35.55 17.83 5.84
C ASP A 223 -35.61 16.41 6.44
N ASP A 224 -36.35 15.50 5.79
CA ASP A 224 -36.39 14.08 6.13
C ASP A 224 -35.01 13.43 5.95
N LEU A 225 -34.33 13.74 4.84
CA LEU A 225 -32.98 13.25 4.56
C LEU A 225 -31.94 13.92 5.47
N LYS A 226 -32.05 15.22 5.77
CA LYS A 226 -31.19 15.90 6.75
C LYS A 226 -31.25 15.20 8.11
N LYS A 227 -32.48 14.95 8.59
CA LYS A 227 -32.71 14.27 9.86
C LYS A 227 -32.08 12.87 9.85
N PHE A 228 -32.27 12.11 8.78
CA PHE A 228 -31.65 10.80 8.63
C PHE A 228 -30.10 10.87 8.64
N GLU A 229 -29.51 11.84 7.93
CA GLU A 229 -28.05 12.03 7.84
C GLU A 229 -27.42 12.52 9.15
N LEU A 230 -28.19 13.18 10.01
CA LEU A 230 -27.75 13.59 11.34
C LEU A 230 -27.90 12.47 12.38
N GLU A 231 -29.05 11.78 12.42
CA GLU A 231 -29.38 10.84 13.49
C GLU A 231 -28.93 9.41 13.18
N VAL A 232 -29.16 8.93 11.95
CA VAL A 232 -29.12 7.48 11.66
C VAL A 232 -27.92 7.10 10.80
N ALA A 233 -27.70 7.84 9.71
CA ALA A 233 -26.65 7.52 8.74
C ALA A 233 -25.23 7.46 9.33
N PRO A 234 -24.81 8.35 10.26
CA PRO A 234 -23.46 8.31 10.83
C PRO A 234 -23.21 7.01 11.60
N VAL A 235 -24.18 6.58 12.42
CA VAL A 235 -24.10 5.32 13.18
C VAL A 235 -24.13 4.13 12.24
N LYS A 236 -24.98 4.15 11.20
CA LYS A 236 -24.98 3.09 10.19
C LYS A 236 -23.65 3.00 9.45
N ARG A 237 -23.06 4.11 9.02
CA ARG A 237 -21.72 4.14 8.39
C ARG A 237 -20.65 3.60 9.34
N ALA A 238 -20.66 4.04 10.60
CA ALA A 238 -19.73 3.54 11.61
C ALA A 238 -19.83 2.01 11.75
N ASN A 239 -21.05 1.47 11.89
CA ASN A 239 -21.25 0.04 12.13
C ASN A 239 -21.08 -0.84 10.89
N SER A 240 -21.40 -0.35 9.68
CA SER A 240 -21.35 -1.15 8.45
C SER A 240 -20.04 -1.02 7.68
N ILE A 241 -19.28 0.05 7.88
CA ILE A 241 -18.03 0.32 7.15
C ILE A 241 -16.85 0.33 8.10
N TRP A 242 -16.85 1.24 9.09
CA TRP A 242 -15.64 1.51 9.87
C TRP A 242 -15.36 0.46 10.95
N VAL A 243 -16.39 -0.06 11.63
CA VAL A 243 -16.22 -1.12 12.64
C VAL A 243 -15.68 -2.41 12.00
N PRO A 244 -16.25 -2.96 10.91
CA PRO A 244 -15.67 -4.13 10.25
C PRO A 244 -14.23 -3.91 9.79
N LEU A 245 -13.94 -2.73 9.23
CA LEU A 245 -12.59 -2.38 8.80
C LEU A 245 -11.61 -2.28 9.99
N CYS A 246 -12.01 -1.67 11.10
CA CYS A 246 -11.22 -1.60 12.32
C CYS A 246 -10.92 -3.01 12.88
N ASN A 247 -11.92 -3.89 12.87
CA ASN A 247 -11.73 -5.29 13.27
C ASN A 247 -10.75 -6.02 12.36
N LEU A 248 -10.85 -5.83 11.03
CA LEU A 248 -9.89 -6.38 10.07
C LEU A 248 -8.46 -5.93 10.39
N TYR A 249 -8.27 -4.64 10.69
CA TYR A 249 -6.97 -4.10 11.08
C TYR A 249 -6.43 -4.69 12.38
N LYS A 250 -7.28 -4.85 13.40
CA LYS A 250 -6.91 -5.47 14.68
C LYS A 250 -6.51 -6.93 14.50
N SER A 251 -7.26 -7.68 13.71
CA SER A 251 -6.91 -9.06 13.36
C SER A 251 -5.58 -9.11 12.62
N TYR A 252 -5.38 -8.23 11.64
CA TYR A 252 -4.12 -8.15 10.90
C TYR A 252 -2.93 -7.81 11.80
N LEU A 253 -3.08 -6.83 12.71
CA LEU A 253 -2.04 -6.48 13.68
C LEU A 253 -1.66 -7.68 14.55
N SER A 254 -2.64 -8.45 15.02
CA SER A 254 -2.40 -9.68 15.78
C SER A 254 -1.61 -10.71 14.98
N GLU A 255 -1.87 -10.86 13.68
CA GLU A 255 -1.06 -11.73 12.82
C GLU A 255 0.36 -11.18 12.62
N LEU A 256 0.54 -9.87 12.48
CA LEU A 256 1.88 -9.26 12.40
C LEU A 256 2.70 -9.44 13.68
N GLU A 257 2.06 -9.42 14.85
CA GLU A 257 2.72 -9.68 16.13
C GLU A 257 3.26 -11.11 16.22
N LYS A 258 2.52 -12.07 15.64
CA LYS A 258 2.93 -13.49 15.60
C LYS A 258 4.14 -13.73 14.69
N LEU A 259 4.35 -12.94 13.65
CA LEU A 259 5.49 -13.09 12.73
C LEU A 259 6.86 -12.86 13.40
N ASN A 260 6.89 -12.25 14.58
CA ASN A 260 8.12 -11.98 15.34
C ASN A 260 8.39 -13.03 16.45
N SER A 261 7.56 -14.08 16.54
CA SER A 261 7.64 -15.16 17.54
C SER A 261 8.38 -16.37 17.01
#